data_AF-A0A4Y8BR46-F1
#
_entry.id   AF-A0A4Y8BR46-F1
#
_cell.length_a   1.000
_cell.length_b   1.000
_cell.length_c   1.000
_cell.angle_alpha   90.00
_cell.angle_beta   90.00
_cell.angle_gamma   90.00
#
_symmetry.space_group_name_H-M   'P 1'
#
loop_
_entity.id
_entity.type
_entity.pdbx_description
1 polymer ?
#
loop_
_entity_poly.entity_id
_entity_poly.type
_entity_poly.pdbx_seq_one_letter_code
_entity_poly.pdbx_strand_id
1 'polypeptide(L)'
;MNKIQIQELELKHKKFKQKRYIKFSLLGVLVFCLCFASFMLFKYLQNQQHTLNLALKEKKNLQNKLQDAKIIQEKNKILQNKTTLNAQETPHIQTINLSTTNEPKIIVQSYEASIPELRSDFYAHPNYKSAIKLSKIYYQNKDYKKSIFWSLKANELNKNNQESWLMFAKAKIALGQKEEAIKALSNYMSFYDSNNIDQFLSQIK
;
A
#
# COMPACT_ATOMS: atom_id res chain seq x y z
N MET A 1 46.89 -58.81 -30.62
CA MET A 1 45.80 -58.77 -29.61
C MET A 1 44.54 -59.33 -30.27
N ASN A 2 43.84 -60.28 -29.63
CA ASN A 2 42.70 -60.99 -30.24
C ASN A 2 41.41 -60.15 -30.10
N LYS A 3 40.48 -60.27 -31.06
CA LYS A 3 39.21 -59.52 -31.11
C LYS A 3 38.38 -59.67 -29.83
N ILE A 4 38.41 -60.84 -29.20
CA ILE A 4 37.74 -61.13 -27.93
C ILE A 4 38.29 -60.25 -26.80
N GLN A 5 39.61 -60.06 -26.74
CA GLN A 5 40.27 -59.23 -25.71
C GLN A 5 39.91 -57.75 -25.86
N ILE A 6 39.79 -57.26 -27.10
CA ILE A 6 39.36 -55.89 -27.39
C ILE A 6 37.92 -55.68 -26.91
N GLN A 7 37.01 -56.60 -27.22
CA GLN A 7 35.60 -56.52 -26.80
C GLN A 7 35.45 -56.56 -25.27
N GLU A 8 36.24 -57.38 -24.57
CA GLU A 8 36.25 -57.39 -23.11
C GLU A 8 36.70 -56.06 -22.50
N LEU A 9 37.74 -55.44 -23.09
CA LEU A 9 38.24 -54.14 -22.63
C LEU A 9 37.22 -53.03 -22.87
N GLU A 10 36.55 -53.02 -24.03
CA GLU A 10 35.48 -52.07 -24.34
C GLU A 10 34.31 -52.19 -23.36
N LEU A 11 33.88 -53.41 -23.04
CA LEU A 11 32.82 -53.66 -22.07
C LEU A 11 33.21 -53.20 -20.67
N LYS A 12 34.45 -53.48 -20.22
CA LYS A 12 34.96 -53.01 -18.92
C LYS A 12 35.01 -51.48 -18.88
N HIS A 13 35.47 -50.84 -19.94
CA HIS A 13 35.53 -49.38 -20.03
C HIS A 13 34.14 -48.73 -20.05
N LYS A 14 33.18 -49.29 -20.81
CA LYS A 14 31.79 -48.84 -20.82
C LYS A 14 31.15 -48.95 -19.43
N LYS A 15 31.34 -50.08 -18.74
CA LYS A 15 30.88 -50.28 -17.35
C LYS A 15 31.50 -49.26 -16.38
N PHE A 16 32.79 -48.96 -16.52
CA PHE A 16 33.46 -47.95 -15.69
C PHE A 16 32.88 -46.55 -15.91
N LYS A 17 32.74 -46.13 -17.18
CA LYS A 17 32.11 -44.84 -17.52
C LYS A 17 30.69 -44.74 -16.99
N GLN A 18 29.88 -45.80 -17.17
CA GLN A 18 28.50 -45.84 -16.68
C GLN A 18 28.42 -45.69 -15.15
N LYS A 19 29.25 -46.43 -14.39
CA LYS A 19 29.33 -46.28 -12.93
C LYS A 19 29.71 -44.86 -12.51
N ARG A 20 30.63 -44.22 -13.24
CA ARG A 20 31.05 -42.84 -12.99
C ARG A 20 29.92 -41.85 -13.24
N TYR A 21 29.19 -41.97 -14.34
CA TYR A 21 28.03 -41.10 -14.63
C TYR A 21 26.90 -41.28 -13.62
N ILE A 22 26.60 -42.50 -13.19
CA ILE A 22 25.58 -42.76 -12.16
C ILE A 22 25.95 -42.05 -10.85
N LYS A 23 27.22 -42.11 -10.42
CA LYS A 23 27.67 -41.41 -9.20
C LYS A 23 27.49 -39.89 -9.29
N PHE A 24 27.88 -39.28 -10.41
CA PHE A 24 27.69 -37.84 -10.61
C PHE A 24 26.22 -37.45 -10.72
N SER A 25 25.40 -38.27 -11.35
CA SER A 25 23.95 -38.06 -11.43
C SER A 25 23.30 -38.10 -10.05
N LEU A 26 23.65 -39.09 -9.20
CA LEU A 26 23.15 -39.18 -7.83
C LEU A 26 23.57 -37.98 -6.98
N LEU A 27 24.82 -37.53 -7.10
CA LEU A 27 25.30 -36.33 -6.42
C LEU A 27 24.54 -35.08 -6.88
N GLY A 28 24.29 -34.95 -8.19
CA GLY A 28 23.52 -33.83 -8.74
C GLY A 28 22.09 -33.78 -8.22
N VAL A 29 21.40 -34.93 -8.13
CA VAL A 29 20.04 -35.00 -7.57
C VAL A 29 20.03 -34.60 -6.09
N LEU A 30 21.02 -35.05 -5.32
CA LEU A 30 21.11 -34.70 -3.89
C LEU A 30 21.31 -33.19 -3.69
N VAL A 31 22.20 -32.58 -4.47
CA VAL A 31 22.42 -31.12 -4.45
C VAL A 31 21.14 -30.38 -4.85
N PHE A 32 20.46 -30.84 -5.90
CA PHE A 32 19.20 -30.24 -6.35
C PHE A 32 18.13 -30.29 -5.25
N CYS A 33 17.97 -31.43 -4.57
CA CYS A 33 17.03 -31.56 -3.45
C CYS A 33 17.36 -30.61 -2.30
N LEU A 34 18.65 -30.44 -1.96
CA LEU A 34 19.08 -29.49 -0.94
C LEU A 34 18.78 -28.04 -1.33
N CYS A 35 19.05 -27.66 -2.59
CA CYS A 35 18.72 -26.32 -3.10
C CYS A 35 17.20 -26.08 -3.09
N PHE A 36 16.41 -27.06 -3.50
CA PHE A 36 14.96 -26.96 -3.50
C PHE A 36 14.38 -26.84 -2.08
N ALA A 37 14.87 -27.64 -1.14
CA ALA A 37 14.49 -27.53 0.28
C ALA A 37 14.85 -26.17 0.87
N SER A 38 16.05 -25.66 0.57
CA SER A 38 16.50 -24.32 0.98
C SER A 38 15.60 -23.22 0.41
N PHE A 39 15.22 -23.31 -0.86
CA PHE A 39 14.29 -22.37 -1.50
C PHE A 39 12.89 -22.39 -0.86
N MET A 40 12.35 -23.58 -0.58
CA MET A 40 11.06 -23.72 0.09
C MET A 40 11.10 -23.15 1.52
N LEU A 41 12.20 -23.40 2.25
CA LEU A 41 12.40 -22.82 3.59
C LEU A 41 12.48 -21.30 3.53
N PHE A 42 13.23 -20.75 2.56
CA PHE A 42 13.30 -19.30 2.35
C PHE A 42 11.92 -18.68 2.07
N LYS A 43 11.11 -19.32 1.20
CA LYS A 43 9.74 -18.91 0.93
C LYS A 43 8.85 -18.94 2.18
N TYR A 44 8.96 -19.99 2.97
CA TYR A 44 8.22 -20.13 4.24
C TYR A 44 8.60 -19.03 5.24
N LEU A 45 9.89 -18.75 5.41
CA LEU A 45 10.39 -17.70 6.30
C LEU A 45 9.96 -16.30 5.85
N GLN A 46 9.98 -16.04 4.53
CA GLN A 46 9.53 -14.76 3.97
C GLN A 46 8.04 -14.51 4.24
N ASN A 47 7.20 -15.55 4.14
CA ASN A 47 5.77 -15.43 4.41
C ASN A 47 5.49 -15.02 5.87
N GLN A 48 6.23 -15.56 6.83
CA GLN A 48 6.10 -15.21 8.26
C GLN A 48 6.44 -13.74 8.55
N GLN A 49 7.50 -13.22 7.92
CA GLN A 49 7.91 -11.83 8.08
C GLN A 49 6.83 -10.84 7.62
N HIS A 50 6.10 -11.16 6.55
CA HIS A 50 5.01 -10.32 6.06
C HIS A 50 3.86 -10.24 7.07
N THR A 51 3.42 -11.37 7.62
CA THR A 51 2.37 -11.44 8.64
C THR A 51 2.76 -10.67 9.91
N LEU A 52 4.02 -10.79 10.35
CA LEU A 52 4.52 -10.06 11.50
C LEU A 52 4.45 -8.54 11.30
N ASN A 53 4.86 -8.05 10.12
CA ASN A 53 4.82 -6.62 9.81
C ASN A 53 3.39 -6.07 9.75
N LEU A 54 2.43 -6.86 9.25
CA LEU A 54 1.01 -6.53 9.29
C LEU A 54 0.50 -6.44 10.73
N ALA A 55 0.78 -7.44 11.56
CA ALA A 55 0.39 -7.45 12.97
C ALA A 55 1.00 -6.28 13.75
N LEU A 56 2.26 -5.94 13.51
CA LEU A 56 2.93 -4.78 14.12
C LEU A 56 2.28 -3.45 13.70
N LYS A 57 1.88 -3.34 12.43
CA LYS A 57 1.20 -2.15 11.91
C LYS A 57 -0.18 -1.98 12.54
N GLU A 58 -0.95 -3.06 12.66
CA GLU A 58 -2.24 -3.06 13.32
C GLU A 58 -2.12 -2.72 14.80
N LYS A 59 -1.17 -3.35 15.51
CA LYS A 59 -0.85 -3.03 16.91
C LYS A 59 -0.57 -1.53 17.09
N LYS A 60 0.27 -0.94 16.24
CA LYS A 60 0.59 0.49 16.30
C LYS A 60 -0.64 1.37 16.06
N ASN A 61 -1.52 0.97 15.13
CA ASN A 61 -2.76 1.69 14.86
C ASN A 61 -3.71 1.65 16.06
N LEU A 62 -3.86 0.48 16.70
CA LEU A 62 -4.65 0.33 17.93
C LEU A 62 -4.10 1.18 19.08
N GLN A 63 -2.77 1.21 19.26
CA GLN A 63 -2.13 2.04 20.26
C GLN A 63 -2.42 3.53 20.05
N ASN A 64 -2.34 4.00 18.80
CA ASN A 64 -2.68 5.38 18.47
C ASN A 64 -4.16 5.68 18.75
N LYS A 65 -5.08 4.79 18.34
CA LYS A 65 -6.52 4.94 18.63
C LYS A 65 -6.82 4.98 20.13
N LEU A 66 -6.13 4.16 20.92
CA LEU A 66 -6.27 4.18 22.38
C LEU A 66 -5.73 5.48 22.99
N GLN A 67 -4.63 6.01 22.46
CA GLN A 67 -4.09 7.29 22.88
C GLN A 67 -5.04 8.45 22.53
N ASP A 68 -5.58 8.46 21.31
CA ASP A 68 -6.56 9.45 20.86
C ASP A 68 -7.84 9.39 21.71
N ALA A 69 -8.34 8.18 22.02
CA ALA A 69 -9.50 7.99 22.89
C ALA A 69 -9.25 8.52 24.32
N LYS A 70 -8.04 8.32 24.87
CA LYS A 70 -7.65 8.88 26.18
C LYS A 70 -7.60 10.41 26.15
N ILE A 71 -7.02 10.99 25.09
CA ILE A 71 -6.96 12.45 24.91
C ILE A 71 -8.38 13.05 24.79
N ILE A 72 -9.28 12.39 24.06
CA ILE A 72 -10.68 12.80 23.93
C ILE A 72 -11.39 12.72 25.29
N GLN A 73 -11.16 11.64 26.04
CA GLN A 73 -11.75 11.47 27.36
C GLN A 73 -11.26 12.54 28.35
N GLU A 74 -9.96 12.87 28.35
CA GLU A 74 -9.40 13.96 29.16
C GLU A 74 -9.96 15.32 28.73
N LYS A 75 -10.05 15.59 27.43
CA LYS A 75 -10.64 16.83 26.90
C LYS A 75 -12.10 16.98 27.33
N ASN A 76 -12.87 15.90 27.33
CA ASN A 76 -14.26 15.91 27.76
C ASN A 76 -14.40 16.16 29.27
N LYS A 77 -13.50 15.62 30.10
CA LYS A 77 -13.46 15.93 31.55
C LYS A 77 -13.13 17.40 31.79
N ILE A 78 -12.18 17.97 31.04
CA ILE A 78 -11.83 19.40 31.13
C ILE A 78 -13.00 20.28 30.67
N LEU A 79 -13.71 19.87 29.61
CA LEU A 79 -14.88 20.59 29.12
C LEU A 79 -16.03 20.57 30.13
N GLN A 80 -16.31 19.40 30.73
CA GLN A 80 -17.32 19.27 31.79
C GLN A 80 -17.00 20.15 33.00
N ASN A 81 -15.72 20.23 33.41
CA ASN A 81 -15.29 21.12 34.49
C ASN A 81 -15.37 22.62 34.13
N LYS A 82 -15.30 22.97 32.84
CA LYS A 82 -15.47 24.35 32.35
C LYS A 82 -16.95 24.74 32.24
N THR A 83 -17.83 23.78 31.96
CA THR A 83 -19.27 24.00 31.85
C THR A 83 -19.96 24.16 33.22
N THR A 84 -19.40 23.58 34.30
CA THR A 84 -19.90 23.77 35.67
C THR A 84 -19.58 25.14 36.29
N LEU A 85 -18.72 25.95 35.67
CA LEU A 85 -18.37 27.30 36.16
C LEU A 85 -19.16 28.44 35.49
N ASN A 86 -19.90 28.18 34.41
CA ASN A 86 -20.57 29.22 33.61
C ASN A 86 -22.11 29.13 33.60
N ALA A 87 -22.69 28.44 34.59
CA ALA A 87 -24.14 28.24 34.68
C ALA A 87 -24.82 29.20 35.67
N GLN A 88 -24.56 30.50 35.56
CA GLN A 88 -25.39 31.54 36.17
C GLN A 88 -25.34 32.81 35.31
N GLU A 89 -26.54 33.35 35.02
CA GLU A 89 -26.87 34.61 34.32
C GLU A 89 -27.15 34.57 32.80
N THR A 90 -28.43 34.38 32.49
CA THR A 90 -29.21 35.13 31.47
C THR A 90 -30.51 35.58 32.18
N PRO A 91 -31.22 36.68 31.82
CA PRO A 91 -31.67 36.96 30.44
C PRO A 91 -31.84 38.45 30.00
N HIS A 92 -31.86 38.71 28.68
CA HIS A 92 -33.02 39.23 27.91
C HIS A 92 -32.67 39.78 26.50
N ILE A 93 -33.29 39.14 25.50
CA ILE A 93 -33.99 39.62 24.27
C ILE A 93 -33.56 40.94 23.60
N GLN A 94 -33.26 40.88 22.29
CA GLN A 94 -33.93 41.72 21.27
C GLN A 94 -33.84 41.15 19.85
N THR A 95 -35.02 40.86 19.30
CA THR A 95 -35.32 40.63 17.88
C THR A 95 -35.28 41.94 17.10
N ILE A 96 -34.62 41.96 15.93
CA ILE A 96 -34.81 43.00 14.92
C ILE A 96 -35.11 42.31 13.59
N ASN A 97 -36.32 42.55 13.08
CA ASN A 97 -36.69 42.29 11.68
C ASN A 97 -36.00 43.32 10.79
N LEU A 98 -35.43 42.90 9.66
CA LEU A 98 -35.25 43.77 8.50
C LEU A 98 -35.40 42.93 7.23
N SER A 99 -36.55 43.07 6.57
CA SER A 99 -36.76 42.60 5.20
C SER A 99 -36.21 43.66 4.25
N THR A 100 -35.22 43.29 3.44
CA THR A 100 -34.97 43.95 2.15
C THR A 100 -34.54 42.92 1.12
N THR A 101 -35.31 42.91 0.03
CA THR A 101 -35.13 42.27 -1.27
C THR A 101 -33.67 42.32 -1.75
N ASN A 102 -33.13 41.18 -2.21
CA ASN A 102 -32.26 41.01 -3.39
C ASN A 102 -31.73 39.56 -3.42
N GLU A 103 -31.76 38.94 -4.61
CA GLU A 103 -31.41 37.53 -4.86
C GLU A 103 -30.13 37.07 -4.15
N PRO A 104 -30.12 35.89 -3.50
CA PRO A 104 -28.92 35.39 -2.84
C PRO A 104 -27.90 34.97 -3.89
N LYS A 105 -26.96 35.87 -4.18
CA LYS A 105 -25.69 35.50 -4.83
C LYS A 105 -24.96 34.55 -3.88
N ILE A 106 -25.02 33.25 -4.16
CA ILE A 106 -24.34 32.21 -3.38
C ILE A 106 -22.83 32.46 -3.50
N ILE A 107 -22.23 33.12 -2.50
CA ILE A 107 -20.79 33.23 -2.38
C ILE A 107 -20.30 31.94 -1.71
N VAL A 108 -19.89 30.96 -2.52
CA VAL A 108 -19.25 29.74 -2.03
C VAL A 108 -17.86 30.11 -1.53
N GLN A 109 -17.69 30.31 -0.22
CA GLN A 109 -16.37 30.40 0.40
C GLN A 109 -15.84 28.99 0.59
N SER A 110 -14.93 28.56 -0.31
CA SER A 110 -14.23 27.28 -0.16
C SER A 110 -13.08 27.44 0.84
N TYR A 111 -13.21 26.82 2.01
CA TYR A 111 -12.07 26.68 2.92
C TYR A 111 -11.28 25.42 2.51
N GLU A 112 -9.95 25.55 2.38
CA GLU A 112 -9.05 24.41 2.23
C GLU A 112 -9.15 23.56 3.50
N ALA A 113 -9.98 22.52 3.46
CA ALA A 113 -10.20 21.66 4.62
C ALA A 113 -8.88 21.01 5.07
N SER A 114 -8.67 21.03 6.38
CA SER A 114 -7.39 20.60 6.97
C SER A 114 -7.17 19.08 6.76
N ILE A 115 -5.92 18.64 6.63
CA ILE A 115 -5.62 17.20 6.48
C ILE A 115 -6.25 16.35 7.60
N PRO A 116 -6.22 16.75 8.89
CA PRO A 116 -6.89 16.00 9.95
C PRO A 116 -8.40 15.84 9.74
N GLU A 117 -9.08 16.91 9.31
CA GLU A 117 -10.51 16.92 9.03
C GLU A 117 -10.85 16.03 7.84
N LEU A 118 -10.12 16.14 6.72
CA LEU A 118 -10.29 15.25 5.56
C LEU A 118 -10.14 13.76 5.93
N ARG A 119 -9.20 13.45 6.83
CA ARG A 119 -9.03 12.06 7.30
C ARG A 119 -10.20 11.63 8.17
N SER A 120 -10.63 12.50 9.10
CA SER A 120 -11.77 12.24 9.96
C SER A 120 -13.02 11.96 9.12
N ASP A 121 -13.28 12.81 8.13
CA ASP A 121 -14.41 12.68 7.21
C ASP A 121 -14.31 11.42 6.37
N PHE A 122 -13.11 11.07 5.89
CA PHE A 122 -12.91 9.81 5.17
C PHE A 122 -13.21 8.60 6.06
N TYR A 123 -12.77 8.60 7.32
CA TYR A 123 -13.03 7.46 8.21
C TYR A 123 -14.49 7.35 8.63
N ALA A 124 -15.21 8.47 8.71
CA ALA A 124 -16.66 8.48 8.91
C ALA A 124 -17.40 8.03 7.65
N HIS A 125 -16.97 8.51 6.47
CA HIS A 125 -17.64 8.31 5.18
C HIS A 125 -16.61 7.98 4.08
N PRO A 126 -16.12 6.73 4.01
CA PRO A 126 -15.09 6.34 3.05
C PRO A 126 -15.57 6.53 1.62
N ASN A 127 -14.85 7.32 0.83
CA ASN A 127 -15.16 7.52 -0.58
C ASN A 127 -13.89 7.82 -1.40
N TYR A 128 -13.95 7.49 -2.69
CA TYR A 128 -12.84 7.63 -3.63
C TYR A 128 -12.28 9.06 -3.67
N LYS A 129 -13.17 10.07 -3.74
CA LYS A 129 -12.80 11.48 -3.91
C LYS A 129 -11.98 11.99 -2.72
N SER A 130 -12.36 11.63 -1.50
CA SER A 130 -11.62 11.98 -0.29
C SER A 130 -10.25 11.26 -0.24
N ALA A 131 -10.19 9.97 -0.59
CA ALA A 131 -8.91 9.23 -0.61
C ALA A 131 -7.93 9.79 -1.64
N ILE A 132 -8.38 10.06 -2.88
CA ILE A 132 -7.48 10.61 -3.91
C ILE A 132 -7.05 12.04 -3.57
N LYS A 133 -7.93 12.85 -2.97
CA LYS A 133 -7.57 14.20 -2.48
C LYS A 133 -6.47 14.12 -1.42
N LEU A 134 -6.59 13.22 -0.44
CA LEU A 134 -5.55 12.97 0.56
C LEU A 134 -4.23 12.51 -0.10
N SER A 135 -4.29 11.62 -1.08
CA SER A 135 -3.10 11.15 -1.81
C SER A 135 -2.34 12.29 -2.50
N LYS A 136 -3.07 13.20 -3.16
CA LYS A 136 -2.52 14.41 -3.82
C LYS A 136 -1.86 15.36 -2.81
N ILE A 137 -2.55 15.66 -1.71
CA ILE A 137 -2.03 16.57 -0.67
C ILE A 137 -0.74 15.99 -0.07
N TYR A 138 -0.72 14.70 0.26
CA TYR A 138 0.50 14.07 0.79
C TYR A 138 1.64 14.02 -0.25
N TYR A 139 1.33 13.85 -1.54
CA TYR A 139 2.32 13.93 -2.61
C TYR A 139 2.94 15.34 -2.70
N GLN A 140 2.10 16.37 -2.68
CA GLN A 140 2.53 17.77 -2.70
C GLN A 140 3.40 18.11 -1.49
N ASN A 141 3.08 17.56 -0.32
CA ASN A 141 3.86 17.71 0.91
C ASN A 141 5.12 16.82 0.95
N LYS A 142 5.45 16.13 -0.15
CA LYS A 142 6.58 15.18 -0.26
C LYS A 142 6.51 13.99 0.71
N ASP A 143 5.36 13.75 1.33
CA ASP A 143 5.09 12.56 2.14
C ASP A 143 4.61 11.42 1.23
N TYR A 144 5.52 10.92 0.40
CA TYR A 144 5.22 9.92 -0.61
C TYR A 144 4.71 8.61 -0.03
N LYS A 145 5.13 8.26 1.20
CA LYS A 145 4.63 7.06 1.90
C LYS A 145 3.14 7.18 2.23
N LYS A 146 2.69 8.33 2.72
CA LYS A 146 1.25 8.56 2.94
C LYS A 146 0.51 8.72 1.61
N SER A 147 1.12 9.34 0.60
CA SER A 147 0.52 9.40 -0.75
C SER A 147 0.25 8.01 -1.34
N ILE A 148 1.19 7.07 -1.19
CA ILE A 148 1.02 5.65 -1.54
C ILE A 148 -0.13 5.02 -0.76
N PHE A 149 -0.17 5.22 0.56
CA PHE A 149 -1.25 4.67 1.37
C PHE A 149 -2.64 5.13 0.91
N TRP A 150 -2.79 6.44 0.66
CA TRP A 150 -4.08 7.01 0.27
C TRP A 150 -4.46 6.73 -1.18
N SER A 151 -3.49 6.59 -2.09
CA SER A 151 -3.76 6.11 -3.46
C SER A 151 -4.25 4.66 -3.42
N LEU A 152 -3.64 3.79 -2.63
CA LEU A 152 -4.15 2.41 -2.45
C LEU A 152 -5.57 2.38 -1.86
N LYS A 153 -5.88 3.25 -0.90
CA LYS A 153 -7.27 3.40 -0.40
C LYS A 153 -8.24 3.86 -1.48
N ALA A 154 -7.81 4.74 -2.38
CA ALA A 154 -8.60 5.12 -3.54
C ALA A 154 -8.80 3.93 -4.50
N ASN A 155 -7.74 3.16 -4.81
CA ASN A 155 -7.83 1.95 -5.63
C ASN A 155 -8.78 0.90 -5.03
N GLU A 156 -8.76 0.70 -3.70
CA GLU A 156 -9.65 -0.24 -3.00
C GLU A 156 -11.12 0.12 -3.23
N LEU A 157 -11.45 1.42 -3.20
CA LEU A 157 -12.81 1.95 -3.38
C LEU A 157 -13.23 2.01 -4.85
N ASN A 158 -12.27 2.25 -5.76
CA ASN A 158 -12.52 2.23 -7.19
C ASN A 158 -11.29 1.71 -7.97
N LYS A 159 -11.32 0.42 -8.30
CA LYS A 159 -10.18 -0.31 -8.87
C LYS A 159 -9.87 0.07 -10.32
N ASN A 160 -10.88 0.50 -11.08
CA ASN A 160 -10.75 0.87 -12.49
C ASN A 160 -10.37 2.35 -12.68
N ASN A 161 -10.22 3.12 -11.60
CA ASN A 161 -9.90 4.52 -11.74
C ASN A 161 -8.39 4.73 -11.91
N GLN A 162 -8.01 5.07 -13.13
CA GLN A 162 -6.64 5.32 -13.55
C GLN A 162 -5.86 6.29 -12.65
N GLU A 163 -6.51 7.35 -12.15
CA GLU A 163 -5.86 8.42 -11.41
C GLU A 163 -5.22 7.91 -10.11
N SER A 164 -5.89 6.97 -9.45
CA SER A 164 -5.41 6.36 -8.20
C SER A 164 -4.15 5.52 -8.41
N TRP A 165 -4.08 4.76 -9.50
CA TRP A 165 -2.88 4.04 -9.94
C TRP A 165 -1.74 4.97 -10.36
N LEU A 166 -2.05 6.07 -11.04
CA LEU A 166 -1.06 7.09 -11.40
C LEU A 166 -0.46 7.76 -10.17
N MET A 167 -1.27 8.09 -9.15
CA MET A 167 -0.76 8.67 -7.91
C MET A 167 0.15 7.69 -7.15
N PHE A 168 -0.23 6.41 -7.09
CA PHE A 168 0.64 5.37 -6.54
C PHE A 168 1.99 5.32 -7.27
N ALA A 169 1.97 5.28 -8.61
CA ALA A 169 3.17 5.21 -9.43
C ALA A 169 4.06 6.44 -9.28
N LYS A 170 3.48 7.65 -9.30
CA LYS A 170 4.21 8.92 -9.08
C LYS A 170 4.91 8.93 -7.72
N ALA A 171 4.20 8.54 -6.66
CA ALA A 171 4.77 8.51 -5.31
C ALA A 171 5.87 7.44 -5.17
N LYS A 172 5.74 6.29 -5.85
CA LYS A 172 6.78 5.26 -5.92
C LYS A 172 8.04 5.75 -6.64
N ILE A 173 7.89 6.42 -7.78
CA ILE A 173 9.01 7.01 -8.53
C ILE A 173 9.74 8.05 -7.67
N ALA A 174 8.99 8.91 -6.97
CA ALA A 174 9.57 9.91 -6.07
C ALA A 174 10.36 9.30 -4.89
N LEU A 175 10.11 8.03 -4.55
CA LEU A 175 10.88 7.25 -3.57
C LEU A 175 12.05 6.46 -4.19
N GLY A 176 12.32 6.62 -5.49
CA GLY A 176 13.32 5.83 -6.23
C GLY A 176 12.85 4.42 -6.60
N GLN A 177 11.59 4.09 -6.37
CA GLN A 177 11.01 2.75 -6.61
C GLN A 177 10.40 2.64 -8.01
N LYS A 178 11.20 2.95 -9.03
CA LYS A 178 10.77 3.07 -10.44
C LYS A 178 10.21 1.75 -10.99
N GLU A 179 10.86 0.62 -10.74
CA GLU A 179 10.43 -0.70 -11.24
C GLU A 179 9.05 -1.11 -10.69
N GLU A 180 8.80 -0.82 -9.41
CA GLU A 180 7.53 -1.11 -8.75
C GLU A 180 6.39 -0.27 -9.32
N ALA A 181 6.67 0.99 -9.68
CA ALA A 181 5.72 1.86 -10.36
C ALA A 181 5.35 1.34 -11.75
N ILE A 182 6.35 0.95 -12.55
CA ILE A 182 6.14 0.38 -13.88
C ILE A 182 5.30 -0.90 -13.77
N LYS A 183 5.68 -1.82 -12.87
CA LYS A 183 4.95 -3.07 -12.66
C LYS A 183 3.48 -2.84 -12.28
N ALA A 184 3.21 -1.89 -11.39
CA ALA A 184 1.84 -1.58 -10.96
C ALA A 184 0.99 -1.05 -12.13
N LEU A 185 1.54 -0.17 -12.95
CA LEU A 185 0.84 0.40 -14.11
C LEU A 185 0.67 -0.62 -15.25
N SER A 186 1.66 -1.48 -15.51
CA SER A 186 1.53 -2.57 -16.47
C SER A 186 0.45 -3.56 -16.05
N ASN A 187 0.37 -3.90 -14.76
CA ASN A 187 -0.72 -4.74 -14.25
C ASN A 187 -2.08 -4.06 -14.45
N TYR A 188 -2.19 -2.77 -14.12
CA TYR A 188 -3.44 -2.04 -14.35
C TYR A 188 -3.88 -2.12 -15.81
N MET A 189 -2.97 -1.86 -16.75
CA MET A 189 -3.31 -1.92 -18.18
C MET A 189 -3.71 -3.32 -18.65
N SER A 190 -3.15 -4.38 -18.06
CA SER A 190 -3.57 -5.75 -18.41
C SER A 190 -5.01 -6.08 -18.01
N PHE A 191 -5.57 -5.35 -17.04
CA PHE A 191 -6.94 -5.56 -16.55
C PHE A 191 -7.93 -4.48 -17.02
N TYR A 192 -7.44 -3.30 -17.39
CA TYR A 192 -8.25 -2.14 -17.74
C TYR A 192 -7.66 -1.43 -18.96
N ASP A 193 -8.45 -1.28 -20.03
CA ASP A 193 -8.05 -0.49 -21.20
C ASP A 193 -7.84 0.97 -20.80
N SER A 194 -6.62 1.49 -20.92
CA SER A 194 -6.36 2.92 -20.69
C SER A 194 -5.26 3.49 -21.57
N ASN A 195 -5.65 4.27 -22.57
CA ASN A 195 -4.74 4.95 -23.50
C ASN A 195 -3.80 5.95 -22.81
N ASN A 196 -4.20 6.52 -21.67
CA ASN A 196 -3.44 7.59 -21.00
C ASN A 196 -2.29 7.05 -20.11
N ILE A 197 -2.26 5.76 -19.76
CA ILE A 197 -1.13 5.19 -19.02
C ILE A 197 0.03 4.87 -19.95
N ASP A 198 -0.23 4.49 -21.20
CA ASP A 198 0.80 4.21 -22.20
C ASP A 198 1.78 5.37 -22.36
N GLN A 199 1.24 6.59 -22.50
CA GLN A 199 2.05 7.80 -22.60
C GLN A 199 2.86 8.06 -21.34
N PHE A 200 2.31 7.79 -20.15
CA PHE A 200 3.06 7.96 -18.90
C PHE A 200 4.16 6.90 -18.77
N LEU A 201 3.88 5.64 -19.12
CA LEU A 201 4.84 4.54 -19.11
C LEU A 201 6.01 4.77 -20.06
N SER A 202 5.78 5.35 -21.25
CA SER A 202 6.86 5.63 -22.20
C SER A 202 7.82 6.71 -21.70
N GLN A 203 7.34 7.67 -20.89
CA GLN A 203 8.18 8.72 -20.29
C GLN A 203 9.04 8.22 -19.13
N ILE A 204 8.60 7.16 -18.45
CA ILE A 204 9.28 6.61 -17.29
C ILE A 204 10.01 5.31 -17.59
N LYS A 205 10.09 4.82 -18.82
CA LYS A 205 10.96 3.69 -19.15
C LYS A 205 12.35 4.23 -19.42
#